data_AF-A0A5Q6S214-F1
#
_entry.id   AF-A0A5Q6S214-F1
#
_cell.length_a   1.000
_cell.length_b   1.000
_cell.length_c   1.000
_cell.angle_alpha   90.00
_cell.angle_beta   90.00
_cell.angle_gamma   90.00
#
_symmetry.space_group_name_H-M   'P 1'
#
loop_
_entity.id
_entity.type
_entity.pdbx_description
1 polymer ?
#
loop_
_entity_poly.entity_id
_entity_poly.type
_entity_poly.pdbx_seq_one_letter_code
_entity_poly.pdbx_strand_id
1 'polypeptide(L)'
;MPNVRRRQRSTRVLAASLLLAASAVFVAVAVVAASRGVLIAAAITAVVAGAAAARIIADEVMTTRREWYKDRAEQAQAYRDMTVDRTRENLQFVEAVNETLSITTKRIGELNGTLRLAEARAEESDALRKALAREVEALRTADETSEAPAALGLGLWEGADVPTIVDLLSWEAAAAVRAQAAEESADDKAVSKDDAPATKDADAGDVDDELPEAKEA
;
A
#
# COMPACT_ATOMS: atom_id res chain seq x y z
N MET A 1 17.10 -7.04 19.35
CA MET A 1 17.38 -7.38 20.76
C MET A 1 17.92 -6.14 21.45
N PRO A 2 17.42 -5.72 22.62
CA PRO A 2 18.00 -4.61 23.35
C PRO A 2 19.42 -5.03 23.75
N ASN A 3 20.41 -4.39 23.13
CA ASN A 3 21.80 -4.48 23.55
C ASN A 3 21.82 -4.12 25.04
N VAL A 4 22.15 -5.08 25.90
CA VAL A 4 22.55 -4.82 27.27
C VAL A 4 23.81 -3.96 27.14
N ARG A 5 23.62 -2.63 27.08
CA ARG A 5 24.71 -1.65 27.08
C ARG A 5 25.39 -1.84 28.43
N ARG A 6 26.43 -2.67 28.46
CA ARG A 6 27.32 -2.82 29.61
C ARG A 6 27.80 -1.41 29.93
N ARG A 7 27.20 -0.78 30.95
CA ARG A 7 27.64 0.53 31.42
C ARG A 7 29.09 0.38 31.84
N GLN A 8 29.95 1.08 31.12
CA GLN A 8 31.37 1.15 31.43
C GLN A 8 31.49 1.67 32.86
N ARG A 9 32.28 0.98 33.70
CA ARG A 9 32.50 1.41 35.08
C ARG A 9 33.19 2.76 35.05
N SER A 10 32.56 3.78 35.64
CA SER A 10 33.12 5.15 35.66
C SER A 10 34.47 5.15 36.37
N THR A 11 35.51 5.62 35.66
CA THR A 11 36.88 5.71 36.17
C THR A 11 36.96 6.64 37.38
N ARG A 12 36.04 7.61 37.50
CA ARG A 12 35.94 8.53 38.63
C ARG A 12 35.49 7.85 39.91
N VAL A 13 34.50 6.98 39.82
CA VAL A 13 34.03 6.17 40.97
C VAL A 13 35.13 5.18 41.39
N LEU A 14 35.85 4.60 40.42
CA LEU A 14 37.01 3.75 40.72
C LEU A 14 38.10 4.55 41.45
N ALA A 15 38.47 5.73 40.97
CA ALA A 15 39.45 6.59 41.63
C ALA A 15 39.03 6.98 43.06
N ALA A 16 37.77 7.36 43.27
CA ALA A 16 37.23 7.65 44.61
C ALA A 16 37.31 6.42 45.54
N SER A 17 36.99 5.23 45.02
CA SER A 17 37.09 3.98 45.79
C SER A 17 38.52 3.60 46.16
N LEU A 18 39.48 3.81 45.25
CA LEU A 18 40.90 3.58 45.51
C LEU A 18 41.44 4.57 46.54
N LEU A 19 41.00 5.83 46.48
CA LEU A 19 41.41 6.87 47.42
C LEU A 19 40.90 6.56 48.85
N LEU A 20 39.67 6.06 48.98
CA LEU A 20 39.14 5.56 50.26
C LEU A 20 39.92 4.32 50.75
N ALA A 21 40.24 3.38 49.87
CA ALA A 21 41.01 2.20 50.23
C ALA A 21 42.43 2.57 50.71
N ALA A 22 43.11 3.47 50.00
CA ALA A 22 44.42 3.98 50.38
C ALA A 22 44.39 4.69 51.75
N SER A 23 43.37 5.51 51.98
CA SER A 23 43.14 6.15 53.28
C SER A 23 42.96 5.14 54.41
N ALA A 24 42.18 4.07 54.17
CA ALA A 24 41.94 3.03 55.17
C ALA A 24 43.23 2.26 55.51
N VAL A 25 44.03 1.92 54.48
CA VAL A 25 45.35 1.28 54.68
C VAL A 25 46.29 2.20 55.46
N PHE A 26 46.32 3.49 55.14
CA PHE A 26 47.16 4.47 55.84
C PHE A 26 46.81 4.56 57.33
N VAL A 27 45.52 4.61 57.67
CA VAL A 27 45.05 4.59 59.06
C VAL A 27 45.44 3.28 59.75
N ALA A 28 45.32 2.13 59.09
CA ALA A 28 45.72 0.84 59.67
C ALA A 28 47.22 0.79 60.00
N VAL A 29 48.08 1.29 59.11
CA VAL A 29 49.53 1.40 59.35
C VAL A 29 49.84 2.35 60.51
N ALA A 30 49.14 3.49 60.59
CA ALA A 30 49.31 4.46 61.67
C ALA A 30 48.97 3.88 63.05
N VAL A 31 47.95 3.01 63.13
CA VAL A 31 47.57 2.30 64.36
C VAL A 31 48.67 1.34 64.82
N VAL A 32 49.25 0.56 63.90
CA VAL A 32 50.36 -0.37 64.21
C VAL A 32 51.60 0.37 64.71
N ALA A 33 51.89 1.55 64.16
CA ALA A 33 53.03 2.37 64.58
C ALA A 33 52.89 2.96 66.00
N ALA A 34 51.69 2.96 66.59
CA ALA A 34 51.37 3.44 67.94
C ALA A 34 51.84 4.88 68.30
N SER A 35 52.19 5.70 67.30
CA SER A 35 52.63 7.08 67.49
C SER A 35 51.45 8.05 67.48
N ARG A 36 51.29 8.85 68.54
CA ARG A 36 50.20 9.84 68.66
C ARG A 36 50.20 10.87 67.54
N GLY A 37 51.39 11.36 67.14
CA GLY A 37 51.50 12.34 66.05
C GLY A 37 51.07 11.77 64.71
N VAL A 38 51.46 10.52 64.42
CA VAL A 38 51.10 9.81 63.19
C VAL A 38 49.59 9.51 63.15
N LEU A 39 48.99 9.17 64.29
CA LEU A 39 47.54 8.94 64.39
C LEU A 39 46.73 10.21 64.10
N ILE A 40 47.13 11.36 64.65
CA ILE A 40 46.44 12.63 64.37
C ILE A 40 46.54 13.00 62.89
N ALA A 41 47.74 12.88 62.30
CA ALA A 41 47.95 13.15 60.88
C ALA A 41 47.13 12.20 59.99
N ALA A 42 47.06 10.91 60.34
CA ALA A 42 46.26 9.92 59.63
C ALA A 42 44.75 10.21 59.73
N ALA A 43 44.25 10.61 60.90
CA ALA A 43 42.85 10.98 61.07
C ALA A 43 42.46 12.18 60.20
N ILE A 44 43.28 13.25 60.20
CA ILE A 44 43.03 14.43 59.35
C ILE A 44 43.05 14.04 57.87
N THR A 45 44.05 13.28 57.45
CA THR A 45 44.19 12.83 56.06
C THR A 45 42.97 11.98 55.64
N ALA A 46 42.49 11.11 56.52
CA ALA A 46 41.32 10.27 56.25
C ALA A 46 40.03 11.07 56.11
N VAL A 47 39.83 12.10 56.93
CA VAL A 47 38.67 12.99 56.80
C VAL A 47 38.71 13.77 55.50
N VAL A 48 39.87 14.32 55.12
CA VAL A 48 40.04 15.07 53.87
C VAL A 48 39.84 14.15 52.66
N ALA A 49 40.44 12.96 52.68
CA ALA A 49 40.29 11.96 51.63
C ALA A 49 38.83 11.49 51.50
N GLY A 50 38.16 11.22 52.62
CA GLY A 50 36.74 10.85 52.66
C GLY A 50 35.83 11.95 52.09
N ALA A 51 36.06 13.20 52.46
CA ALA A 51 35.30 14.34 51.94
C ALA A 51 35.50 14.53 50.43
N ALA A 52 36.73 14.37 49.94
CA ALA A 52 37.03 14.45 48.51
C ALA A 52 36.35 13.32 47.72
N ALA A 53 36.44 12.08 48.20
CA ALA A 53 35.77 10.92 47.59
C ALA A 53 34.25 11.10 47.56
N ALA A 54 33.65 11.59 48.65
CA ALA A 54 32.21 11.85 48.73
C ALA A 54 31.75 12.90 47.72
N ARG A 55 32.51 13.98 47.52
CA ARG A 55 32.21 14.97 46.48
C ARG A 55 32.28 14.39 45.08
N ILE A 56 33.33 13.63 44.76
CA ILE A 56 33.48 12.99 43.44
C ILE A 56 32.28 12.08 43.14
N ILE A 57 31.86 11.28 44.12
CA ILE A 57 30.70 10.39 43.98
C ILE A 57 29.41 11.19 43.84
N ALA A 58 29.22 12.25 44.63
CA ALA A 58 28.02 13.08 44.57
C ALA A 58 27.86 13.76 43.20
N ASP A 59 28.95 14.33 42.67
CA ASP A 59 28.95 14.96 41.35
C ASP A 59 28.62 13.95 40.26
N GLU A 60 29.20 12.75 40.32
CA GLU A 60 28.93 11.69 39.33
C GLU A 60 27.48 11.18 39.40
N VAL A 61 26.88 11.10 40.58
CA VAL A 61 25.47 10.74 40.73
C VAL A 61 24.57 11.81 40.09
N MET A 62 24.90 13.09 40.27
CA MET A 62 24.13 14.19 39.70
C MET A 62 24.25 14.26 38.18
N THR A 63 25.46 14.08 37.63
CA THR A 63 25.67 14.01 36.18
C THR A 63 24.94 12.82 35.58
N THR A 64 25.10 11.64 36.18
CA THR A 64 24.40 10.42 35.75
C THR A 64 22.90 10.65 35.75
N ARG A 65 22.30 11.20 36.82
CA ARG A 65 20.86 11.48 36.86
C ARG A 65 20.43 12.40 35.71
N ARG A 66 21.16 13.47 35.42
CA ARG A 66 20.84 14.38 34.31
C ARG A 66 20.88 13.67 32.96
N GLU A 67 21.90 12.85 32.72
CA GLU A 67 22.02 12.06 31.50
C GLU A 67 20.86 11.07 31.35
N TRP A 68 20.44 10.41 32.42
CA TRP A 68 19.28 9.51 32.41
C TRP A 68 17.98 10.23 32.06
N TYR A 69 17.75 11.42 32.62
CA TYR A 69 16.57 12.21 32.29
C TYR A 69 16.59 12.68 30.83
N LYS A 70 17.76 13.09 30.33
CA LYS A 70 17.94 13.47 28.92
C LYS A 70 17.68 12.29 27.98
N ASP A 71 18.30 11.13 28.23
CA ASP A 71 18.10 9.91 27.45
C ASP A 71 16.62 9.48 27.45
N ARG A 72 15.94 9.58 28.61
CA ARG A 72 14.52 9.26 28.68
C ARG A 72 13.64 10.26 27.92
N ALA A 73 14.01 11.54 27.89
CA ALA A 73 13.33 12.55 27.09
C ALA A 73 13.53 12.30 25.59
N GLU A 74 14.75 12.00 25.16
CA GLU A 74 15.09 11.64 23.78
C GLU A 74 14.33 10.39 23.33
N GLN A 75 14.29 9.34 24.18
CA GLN A 75 13.50 8.14 23.91
C GLN A 75 12.01 8.46 23.78
N ALA A 76 11.44 9.29 24.66
CA ALA A 76 10.04 9.67 24.58
C ALA A 76 9.71 10.45 23.29
N GLN A 77 10.62 11.32 22.85
CA GLN A 77 10.49 12.03 21.57
C GLN A 77 10.55 11.05 20.39
N ALA A 78 11.54 10.16 20.36
CA ALA A 78 11.64 9.15 19.31
C ALA A 78 10.40 8.24 19.22
N TYR A 79 9.85 7.82 20.37
CA TYR A 79 8.60 7.06 20.40
C TYR A 79 7.41 7.88 19.90
N ARG A 80 7.32 9.16 20.26
CA ARG A 80 6.28 10.06 19.76
C ARG A 80 6.33 10.16 18.24
N ASP A 81 7.51 10.37 17.67
CA ASP A 81 7.69 10.52 16.22
C ASP A 81 7.30 9.22 15.51
N MET A 82 7.77 8.07 16.00
CA MET A 82 7.36 6.76 15.48
C MET A 82 5.85 6.53 15.57
N THR A 83 5.19 7.00 16.63
CA THR A 83 3.72 6.90 16.75
C THR A 83 3.03 7.78 15.74
N VAL A 84 3.48 9.02 15.54
CA VAL A 84 2.93 9.93 14.54
C VAL A 84 3.02 9.33 13.13
N ASP A 85 4.18 8.78 12.78
CA ASP A 85 4.38 8.15 11.47
C ASP A 85 3.48 6.93 11.28
N ARG A 86 3.39 6.05 12.28
CA ARG A 86 2.47 4.90 12.25
C ARG A 86 1.01 5.32 12.16
N THR A 87 0.61 6.39 12.83
CA THR A 87 -0.75 6.91 12.73
C THR A 87 -1.02 7.45 11.33
N ARG A 88 -0.06 8.16 10.71
CA ARG A 88 -0.18 8.62 9.33
C ARG A 88 -0.31 7.45 8.36
N GLU A 89 0.55 6.43 8.48
CA GLU A 89 0.49 5.21 7.67
C GLU A 89 -0.86 4.48 7.82
N ASN A 90 -1.35 4.35 9.06
CA ASN A 90 -2.64 3.71 9.32
C ASN A 90 -3.82 4.50 8.71
N LEU A 91 -3.78 5.83 8.73
CA LEU A 91 -4.82 6.64 8.09
C LEU A 91 -4.83 6.43 6.57
N GLN A 92 -3.66 6.44 5.93
CA GLN A 92 -3.53 6.15 4.50
C GLN A 92 -4.02 4.74 4.16
N PHE A 93 -3.70 3.75 5.00
CA PHE A 93 -4.18 2.38 4.83
C PHE A 93 -5.71 2.30 4.93
N VAL A 94 -6.31 2.95 5.93
CA VAL A 94 -7.77 2.97 6.11
C VAL A 94 -8.45 3.65 4.92
N GLU A 95 -7.90 4.74 4.41
CA GLU A 95 -8.40 5.43 3.22
C GLU A 95 -8.39 4.51 1.99
N ALA A 96 -7.25 3.86 1.71
CA ALA A 96 -7.13 2.93 0.59
C ALA A 96 -8.08 1.72 0.69
N VAL A 97 -8.27 1.18 1.89
CA VAL A 97 -9.22 0.08 2.14
C VAL A 97 -10.66 0.55 1.93
N ASN A 98 -11.02 1.73 2.42
CA ASN A 98 -12.36 2.29 2.23
C ASN A 98 -12.67 2.54 0.76
N GLU A 99 -11.71 3.05 -0.01
CA GLU A 99 -11.85 3.22 -1.45
C GLU A 99 -12.11 1.87 -2.14
N THR A 100 -11.28 0.87 -1.84
CA THR A 100 -11.42 -0.49 -2.39
C THR A 100 -12.76 -1.12 -2.03
N LEU A 101 -13.21 -0.94 -0.79
CA LEU A 101 -14.50 -1.44 -0.32
C LEU A 101 -15.64 -0.74 -1.05
N SER A 102 -15.57 0.58 -1.25
CA SER A 102 -16.58 1.33 -2.00
C SER A 102 -16.72 0.86 -3.45
N ILE A 103 -15.59 0.60 -4.13
CA ILE A 103 -15.57 0.09 -5.51
C ILE A 103 -16.17 -1.31 -5.55
N THR A 104 -15.78 -2.16 -4.61
CA THR A 104 -16.27 -3.55 -4.52
C THR A 104 -17.77 -3.59 -4.25
N THR A 105 -18.27 -2.77 -3.32
CA THR A 105 -19.71 -2.65 -3.03
C THR A 105 -20.50 -2.17 -4.25
N LYS A 106 -19.98 -1.20 -5.01
CA LYS A 106 -20.62 -0.75 -6.26
C LYS A 106 -20.70 -1.88 -7.28
N ARG A 107 -19.59 -2.59 -7.53
CA ARG A 107 -19.55 -3.74 -8.45
C ARG A 107 -20.52 -4.86 -8.04
N ILE A 108 -20.62 -5.16 -6.75
CA ILE A 108 -21.59 -6.12 -6.22
C ILE A 108 -23.02 -5.64 -6.49
N GLY A 109 -23.29 -4.35 -6.28
CA GLY A 109 -24.59 -3.74 -6.60
C GLY A 109 -24.96 -3.85 -8.09
N GLU A 110 -24.03 -3.53 -8.98
CA GLU A 110 -24.18 -3.65 -10.43
C GLU A 110 -24.44 -5.11 -10.84
N LEU A 111 -23.65 -6.06 -10.32
CA LEU A 111 -23.80 -7.48 -10.62
C LEU A 111 -25.13 -8.04 -10.13
N ASN A 112 -25.57 -7.65 -8.92
CA ASN A 112 -26.89 -8.04 -8.42
C ASN A 112 -28.03 -7.44 -9.29
N GLY A 113 -27.83 -6.22 -9.81
CA GLY A 113 -28.77 -5.59 -10.74
C GLY A 113 -28.89 -6.35 -12.06
N THR A 114 -27.76 -6.71 -12.67
CA THR A 114 -27.74 -7.47 -13.93
C THR A 114 -28.29 -8.89 -13.76
N LEU A 115 -27.98 -9.55 -12.63
CA LEU A 115 -28.52 -10.86 -12.29
C LEU A 115 -30.04 -10.83 -12.18
N ARG A 116 -30.62 -9.86 -11.47
CA ARG A 116 -32.08 -9.68 -11.39
C ARG A 116 -32.74 -9.43 -12.74
N LEU A 117 -32.10 -8.65 -13.62
CA LEU A 117 -32.61 -8.42 -14.97
C LEU A 117 -32.53 -9.68 -15.84
N ALA A 118 -31.49 -10.49 -15.68
CA ALA A 118 -31.36 -11.77 -16.36
C ALA A 118 -32.41 -12.78 -15.88
N GLU A 119 -32.65 -12.86 -14.57
CA GLU A 119 -33.71 -13.67 -13.96
C GLU A 119 -35.09 -13.26 -14.50
N ALA A 120 -35.41 -11.97 -14.51
CA ALA A 120 -36.69 -11.48 -15.03
C ALA A 120 -36.90 -11.83 -16.52
N ARG A 121 -35.86 -11.72 -17.36
CA ARG A 121 -35.94 -12.13 -18.77
C ARG A 121 -36.09 -13.64 -18.94
N ALA A 122 -35.44 -14.42 -18.08
CA ALA A 122 -35.57 -15.88 -18.10
C ALA A 122 -37.01 -16.28 -17.75
N GLU A 123 -37.59 -15.70 -16.70
CA GLU A 123 -38.99 -15.91 -16.31
C GLU A 123 -39.97 -15.53 -17.43
N GLU A 124 -39.76 -14.39 -18.10
CA GLU A 124 -40.56 -13.97 -19.24
C GLU A 124 -40.47 -14.97 -20.41
N SER A 125 -39.25 -15.42 -20.75
CA SER A 125 -39.04 -16.41 -21.80
C SER A 125 -39.70 -17.75 -21.49
N ASP A 126 -39.67 -18.18 -20.22
CA ASP A 126 -40.28 -19.42 -19.77
C ASP A 126 -41.81 -19.30 -19.74
N ALA A 127 -42.36 -18.13 -19.42
CA ALA A 127 -43.79 -17.84 -19.52
C ALA A 127 -44.27 -17.91 -20.98
N LEU A 128 -43.53 -17.31 -21.92
CA LEU A 128 -43.82 -17.38 -23.35
C LEU A 128 -43.75 -18.82 -23.89
N ARG A 129 -42.73 -19.59 -23.51
CA ARG A 129 -42.61 -21.02 -23.87
C ARG A 129 -43.80 -21.83 -23.35
N LYS A 130 -44.23 -21.59 -22.11
CA LYS A 130 -45.42 -22.25 -21.53
C LYS A 130 -46.69 -21.86 -22.27
N ALA A 131 -46.84 -20.59 -22.68
CA ALA A 131 -47.99 -20.14 -23.46
C ALA A 131 -48.02 -20.80 -24.85
N LEU A 132 -46.90 -20.79 -25.58
CA LEU A 132 -46.76 -21.46 -26.87
C LEU A 132 -47.00 -22.97 -26.76
N ALA A 133 -46.49 -23.62 -25.71
CA ALA A 133 -46.74 -25.05 -25.48
C ALA A 133 -48.23 -25.35 -25.28
N ARG A 134 -48.97 -24.49 -24.55
CA ARG A 134 -50.43 -24.63 -24.41
C ARG A 134 -51.16 -24.39 -25.72
N GLU A 135 -50.72 -23.43 -26.53
CA GLU A 135 -51.31 -23.15 -27.84
C GLU A 135 -51.10 -24.32 -28.81
N VAL A 136 -49.87 -24.85 -28.89
CA VAL A 136 -49.57 -26.05 -29.69
C VAL A 136 -50.41 -27.24 -29.25
N GLU A 137 -50.58 -27.44 -27.94
CA GLU A 137 -51.42 -28.51 -27.41
C GLU A 137 -52.91 -28.31 -27.73
N ALA A 138 -53.40 -27.07 -27.66
CA ALA A 138 -54.77 -26.73 -28.07
C ALA A 138 -54.98 -26.97 -29.57
N LEU A 139 -54.01 -26.64 -30.42
CA LEU A 139 -54.05 -26.91 -31.85
C LEU A 139 -54.03 -28.42 -32.14
N ARG A 140 -53.22 -29.20 -31.43
CA ARG A 140 -53.19 -30.67 -31.57
C ARG A 140 -54.52 -31.31 -31.17
N THR A 141 -55.10 -30.89 -30.06
CA THR A 141 -56.40 -31.42 -29.60
C THR A 141 -57.57 -30.98 -30.50
N ALA A 142 -57.48 -29.79 -31.12
CA ALA A 142 -58.43 -29.35 -32.16
C ALA A 142 -58.30 -30.15 -33.47
N ASP A 143 -57.07 -30.52 -33.88
CA ASP A 143 -56.81 -31.40 -35.02
C ASP A 143 -57.33 -32.83 -34.75
N GLU A 144 -57.12 -33.36 -33.54
CA GLU A 144 -57.64 -34.68 -33.13
C GLU A 144 -59.18 -34.74 -33.02
N THR A 145 -59.85 -33.62 -32.71
CA THR A 145 -61.34 -33.56 -32.68
C THR A 145 -61.96 -33.32 -34.06
N SER A 146 -61.16 -33.02 -35.07
CA SER A 146 -61.58 -32.84 -36.46
C SER A 146 -61.31 -34.12 -37.28
N GLU A 147 -61.96 -35.23 -36.92
CA GLU A 147 -61.78 -36.50 -37.64
C GLU A 147 -62.50 -36.48 -39.01
N ALA A 148 -61.77 -36.22 -40.10
CA ALA A 148 -61.81 -36.97 -41.37
C ALA A 148 -60.69 -36.53 -42.34
N PRO A 149 -60.10 -37.46 -43.13
CA PRO A 149 -58.67 -37.44 -43.47
C PRO A 149 -58.40 -36.91 -44.87
N ALA A 150 -57.23 -36.29 -45.08
CA ALA A 150 -56.39 -36.46 -46.28
C ALA A 150 -55.32 -35.36 -46.39
N ALA A 151 -54.06 -35.80 -46.40
CA ALA A 151 -53.10 -35.44 -47.43
C ALA A 151 -53.04 -33.99 -47.90
N LEU A 152 -52.64 -33.04 -47.04
CA LEU A 152 -52.24 -31.70 -47.49
C LEU A 152 -51.10 -31.18 -46.61
N GLY A 153 -49.85 -31.27 -47.09
CA GLY A 153 -49.05 -30.06 -47.18
C GLY A 153 -47.55 -30.24 -46.95
N LEU A 154 -46.96 -31.32 -47.48
CA LEU A 154 -45.50 -31.46 -47.61
C LEU A 154 -45.03 -30.77 -48.91
N GLY A 155 -45.50 -29.54 -49.15
CA GLY A 155 -45.34 -28.81 -50.41
C GLY A 155 -44.94 -27.34 -50.23
N LEU A 156 -44.18 -27.01 -49.17
CA LEU A 156 -43.73 -25.64 -48.91
C LEU A 156 -42.22 -25.41 -49.10
N TRP A 157 -41.47 -26.40 -49.61
CA TRP A 157 -40.01 -26.29 -49.72
C TRP A 157 -39.44 -26.77 -51.06
N GLU A 158 -40.10 -26.45 -52.18
CA GLU A 158 -39.57 -26.71 -53.53
C GLU A 158 -39.25 -25.42 -54.31
N GLY A 159 -39.13 -24.28 -53.61
CA GLY A 159 -38.85 -22.98 -54.24
C GLY A 159 -37.96 -22.03 -53.42
N ALA A 160 -37.34 -22.49 -52.34
CA ALA A 160 -36.28 -21.71 -51.69
C ALA A 160 -34.99 -21.97 -52.46
N ASP A 161 -34.58 -21.03 -53.31
CA ASP A 161 -33.24 -20.96 -53.89
C ASP A 161 -32.23 -20.93 -52.74
N VAL A 162 -31.79 -22.12 -52.32
CA VAL A 162 -30.65 -22.26 -51.42
C VAL A 162 -29.43 -21.88 -52.24
N PRO A 163 -28.70 -20.80 -51.89
CA PRO A 163 -27.54 -20.37 -52.65
C PRO A 163 -26.59 -21.56 -52.79
N THR A 164 -26.27 -21.87 -54.04
CA THR A 164 -25.39 -23.01 -54.33
C THR A 164 -24.00 -22.73 -53.75
N ILE A 165 -23.20 -23.77 -53.52
CA ILE A 165 -21.81 -23.60 -53.03
C ILE A 165 -21.02 -22.62 -53.92
N VAL A 166 -21.37 -22.52 -55.20
CA VAL A 166 -20.82 -21.55 -56.15
C VAL A 166 -21.16 -20.10 -55.77
N ASP A 167 -22.38 -19.83 -55.30
CA ASP A 167 -22.80 -18.51 -54.84
C ASP A 167 -22.06 -18.12 -53.54
N LEU A 168 -21.87 -19.07 -52.63
CA LEU A 168 -21.09 -18.84 -51.41
C LEU A 168 -19.60 -18.55 -51.70
N LEU A 169 -18.99 -19.28 -52.64
CA LEU A 169 -17.60 -19.03 -53.05
C LEU A 169 -17.43 -17.71 -53.81
N SER A 170 -18.42 -17.32 -54.62
CA SER A 170 -18.39 -16.02 -55.31
C SER A 170 -18.55 -14.86 -54.34
N TRP A 171 -19.34 -15.03 -53.28
CA TRP A 171 -19.47 -14.04 -52.21
C TRP A 171 -18.18 -13.91 -51.37
N GLU A 172 -17.51 -15.02 -51.07
CA GLU A 172 -16.22 -15.03 -50.36
C GLU A 172 -15.12 -14.35 -51.21
N ALA A 173 -15.06 -14.64 -52.51
CA ALA A 173 -14.15 -13.96 -53.43
C ALA A 173 -14.43 -12.45 -53.51
N ALA A 174 -15.70 -12.05 -53.58
CA ALA A 174 -16.10 -10.64 -53.57
C ALA A 174 -15.84 -9.94 -52.22
N ALA A 175 -15.82 -10.68 -51.11
CA ALA A 175 -15.43 -10.17 -49.81
C ALA A 175 -13.91 -9.97 -49.71
N ALA A 176 -13.11 -10.91 -50.22
CA ALA A 176 -11.65 -10.82 -50.25
C ALA A 176 -11.14 -9.62 -51.07
N VAL A 177 -11.74 -9.38 -52.26
CA VAL A 177 -11.38 -8.22 -53.10
C VAL A 177 -11.71 -6.90 -52.40
N ARG A 178 -12.82 -6.82 -51.67
CA ARG A 178 -13.19 -5.62 -50.89
C ARG A 178 -12.24 -5.37 -49.72
N ALA A 179 -11.73 -6.43 -49.09
CA ALA A 179 -10.73 -6.31 -48.01
C ALA A 179 -9.37 -5.79 -48.55
N GLN A 180 -8.91 -6.31 -49.70
CA GLN A 180 -7.67 -5.84 -50.33
C GLN A 180 -7.76 -4.37 -50.77
N ALA A 181 -8.88 -3.95 -51.35
CA ALA A 181 -9.11 -2.55 -51.72
C ALA A 181 -9.13 -1.61 -50.49
N ALA A 182 -9.58 -2.11 -49.34
CA ALA A 182 -9.57 -1.35 -48.09
C ALA A 182 -8.15 -1.18 -47.53
N GLU A 183 -7.30 -2.21 -47.60
CA GLU A 183 -5.88 -2.12 -47.21
C GLU A 183 -5.09 -1.16 -48.12
N GLU A 184 -5.26 -1.23 -49.43
CA GLU A 184 -4.58 -0.34 -50.39
C GLU A 184 -4.97 1.14 -50.16
N SER A 185 -6.25 1.39 -49.84
CA SER A 185 -6.72 2.74 -49.48
C SER A 185 -6.22 3.27 -48.12
N ALA A 186 -5.78 2.36 -47.23
CA ALA A 186 -5.20 2.72 -45.94
C ALA A 186 -3.70 3.04 -46.07
N ASP A 187 -2.98 2.34 -46.96
CA ASP A 187 -1.56 2.57 -47.22
C ASP A 187 -1.32 3.87 -48.00
N ASP A 188 -2.17 4.20 -48.98
CA ASP A 188 -2.11 5.49 -49.71
C ASP A 188 -2.34 6.71 -48.79
N LYS A 189 -3.14 6.53 -47.72
CA LYS A 189 -3.33 7.58 -46.69
C LYS A 189 -2.13 7.71 -45.75
N ALA A 190 -1.39 6.62 -45.49
CA ALA A 190 -0.21 6.65 -44.63
C ALA A 190 0.96 7.40 -45.31
N VAL A 191 1.15 7.23 -46.63
CA VAL A 191 2.21 7.91 -47.39
C VAL A 191 1.98 9.43 -47.49
N SER A 192 0.72 9.90 -47.49
CA SER A 192 0.43 11.35 -47.59
C SER A 192 0.64 12.15 -46.29
N LYS A 193 0.89 11.50 -45.14
CA LYS A 193 0.99 12.17 -43.84
C LYS A 193 2.42 12.64 -43.51
N ASP A 194 3.43 12.15 -44.21
CA ASP A 194 4.84 12.47 -43.94
C ASP A 194 5.38 13.68 -44.73
N ASP A 195 4.58 14.29 -45.64
CA ASP A 195 4.98 15.45 -46.45
C ASP A 195 4.33 16.79 -46.01
N ALA A 196 4.10 16.98 -44.71
CA ALA A 196 3.69 18.28 -44.17
C ALA A 196 4.93 19.14 -43.80
N PRO A 197 5.17 20.29 -44.48
CA PRO A 197 6.36 21.10 -44.24
C PRO A 197 6.31 21.86 -42.92
N ALA A 198 7.43 21.76 -42.19
CA ALA A 198 7.76 22.52 -41.00
C ALA A 198 7.66 24.03 -41.25
N THR A 199 6.79 24.72 -40.50
CA THR A 199 6.86 26.17 -40.34
C THR A 199 7.72 26.48 -39.12
N LYS A 200 8.81 27.19 -39.40
CA LYS A 200 9.75 27.77 -38.46
C LYS A 200 9.40 29.25 -38.32
N ASP A 201 9.72 29.80 -37.15
CA ASP A 201 9.94 31.21 -36.76
C ASP A 201 9.13 31.55 -35.51
N ALA A 202 9.79 31.56 -34.34
CA ALA A 202 10.36 32.75 -33.68
C ALA A 202 9.34 33.25 -32.63
N ASP A 203 9.63 33.76 -31.43
CA ASP A 203 10.79 34.38 -30.82
C ASP A 203 10.44 34.56 -29.31
N ALA A 204 11.47 34.70 -28.48
CA ALA A 204 11.52 35.35 -27.17
C ALA A 204 10.69 34.83 -25.96
N GLY A 205 11.41 34.57 -24.86
CA GLY A 205 10.86 34.71 -23.51
C GLY A 205 11.50 33.86 -22.42
N ASP A 206 12.78 34.12 -22.08
CA ASP A 206 13.37 33.80 -20.78
C ASP A 206 12.46 34.31 -19.65
N VAL A 207 12.02 33.43 -18.75
CA VAL A 207 11.75 33.78 -17.34
C VAL A 207 12.11 32.57 -16.49
N ASP A 208 13.28 32.64 -15.87
CA ASP A 208 13.63 31.92 -14.66
C ASP A 208 12.65 32.30 -13.55
N ASP A 209 11.87 31.36 -13.05
CA ASP A 209 11.03 31.55 -11.85
C ASP A 209 11.72 30.83 -10.67
N GLU A 210 12.65 31.56 -10.05
CA GLU A 210 13.21 31.26 -8.73
C GLU A 210 12.10 31.35 -7.67
N LEU A 211 11.78 30.22 -7.04
CA LEU A 211 10.94 30.17 -5.84
C LEU A 211 11.70 30.78 -4.64
N PRO A 212 11.15 31.77 -3.92
CA PRO A 212 11.81 32.34 -2.76
C PRO A 212 11.71 31.44 -1.52
N GLU A 213 12.88 31.19 -0.93
CA GLU A 213 13.08 30.65 0.41
C GLU A 213 12.33 31.47 1.47
N ALA A 214 11.44 30.81 2.20
CA ALA A 214 10.84 31.37 3.42
C ALA A 214 11.88 31.37 4.54
N LYS A 215 12.37 32.55 4.91
CA LYS A 215 13.18 32.77 6.10
C LYS A 215 12.32 32.82 7.35
N GLU A 216 12.80 32.07 8.34
CA GLU A 216 12.46 32.10 9.76
C GLU A 216 12.58 33.51 10.35
N ALA A 217 11.63 33.85 11.22
CA ALA A 217 11.76 34.82 12.31
C ALA A 217 10.82 34.39 13.45
#